data_AF-A0AAW8J9G2-F1
#
_entry.id   AF-A0AAW8J9G2-F1
#
_cell.length_a   1.000
_cell.length_b   1.000
_cell.length_c   1.000
_cell.angle_alpha   90.00
_cell.angle_beta   90.00
_cell.angle_gamma   90.00
#
_symmetry.space_group_name_H-M   'P 1'
#
loop_
_entity.id
_entity.type
_entity.pdbx_description
1 polymer ?
#
loop_
_entity_poly.entity_id
_entity_poly.type
_entity_poly.pdbx_seq_one_letter_code
_entity_poly.pdbx_strand_id
1 'polypeptide(L)' 'MSNNANLAAVAHLISREKAINTGTTAHLAVVEALGEAGGVAAVAHLISREKAINTGTTAHLAVVKALGRAGRFTE' A
#
# COMPACT_ATOMS: atom_id res chain seq x y z
N MET A 1 21.45 7.22 2.60
CA MET A 1 21.31 5.77 2.32
C MET A 1 19.91 5.21 2.60
N SER A 2 19.03 5.93 3.30
CA SER A 2 17.70 5.44 3.72
C SER A 2 16.68 5.20 2.59
N ASN A 3 16.80 5.91 1.46
CA ASN A 3 15.83 5.78 0.35
C ASN A 3 15.87 4.40 -0.35
N ASN A 4 17.00 3.69 -0.34
CA ASN A 4 17.13 2.44 -1.11
C ASN A 4 16.45 1.23 -0.41
N ALA A 5 16.54 1.15 0.92
CA ALA A 5 15.92 0.07 1.69
C ALA A 5 14.39 0.19 1.70
N ASN A 6 13.87 1.42 1.83
CA ASN A 6 12.43 1.69 1.72
C ASN A 6 11.91 1.31 0.33
N LEU A 7 12.58 1.76 -0.75
CA LEU A 7 12.18 1.44 -2.11
C LEU A 7 12.14 -0.07 -2.37
N ALA A 8 13.15 -0.81 -1.89
CA ALA A 8 13.21 -2.26 -2.01
C ALA A 8 12.09 -2.95 -1.20
N ALA A 9 11.80 -2.49 0.02
CA ALA A 9 10.73 -3.01 0.84
C ALA A 9 9.35 -2.76 0.20
N VAL A 10 9.09 -1.53 -0.28
CA VAL A 10 7.87 -1.15 -0.99
C VAL A 10 7.70 -1.98 -2.26
N ALA A 11 8.75 -2.14 -3.07
CA ALA A 11 8.70 -2.97 -4.27
C ALA A 11 8.34 -4.43 -3.93
N HIS A 12 8.93 -4.98 -2.87
CA HIS A 12 8.61 -6.33 -2.42
C HIS A 12 7.16 -6.45 -1.93
N LEU A 13 6.69 -5.51 -1.12
CA LEU A 13 5.32 -5.45 -0.62
C LEU A 13 4.31 -5.36 -1.78
N ILE A 14 4.56 -4.50 -2.78
CA ILE A 14 3.73 -4.40 -3.99
C ILE A 14 3.64 -5.75 -4.71
N SER A 15 4.77 -6.45 -4.87
CA SER A 15 4.78 -7.76 -5.51
C SER A 15 3.98 -8.79 -4.72
N ARG A 16 4.06 -8.75 -3.38
CA ARG A 16 3.28 -9.64 -2.49
C ARG A 16 1.80 -9.33 -2.58
N GLU A 17 1.42 -8.06 -2.58
CA GLU A 17 0.04 -7.62 -2.67
C GLU A 17 -0.64 -8.10 -3.95
N LYS A 18 0.07 -8.05 -5.09
CA LYS A 18 -0.41 -8.58 -6.38
C LYS A 18 -0.62 -10.10 -6.39
N ALA A 19 0.15 -10.84 -5.59
CA ALA A 19 0.03 -12.29 -5.47
C ALA A 19 -1.06 -12.72 -4.47
N ILE A 20 -1.62 -11.79 -3.69
CA ILE A 20 -2.62 -12.09 -2.67
C ILE A 20 -4.01 -11.67 -3.17
N ASN A 21 -5.01 -12.52 -2.91
CA ASN A 21 -6.40 -12.19 -3.22
C ASN A 21 -6.89 -10.99 -2.39
N THR A 22 -7.49 -10.03 -3.09
CA THR A 22 -8.08 -8.83 -2.49
C THR A 22 -9.16 -9.20 -1.48
N GLY A 23 -9.14 -8.55 -0.31
CA GLY A 23 -10.11 -8.79 0.77
C GLY A 23 -9.70 -9.86 1.78
N THR A 24 -8.57 -10.55 1.58
CA THR A 24 -8.00 -11.45 2.60
C THR A 24 -7.26 -10.67 3.69
N THR A 25 -7.10 -11.27 4.86
CA THR A 25 -6.32 -10.71 5.97
C THR A 25 -4.88 -10.40 5.57
N ALA A 26 -4.30 -11.25 4.71
CA ALA A 26 -2.95 -11.03 4.17
C ALA A 26 -2.89 -9.79 3.26
N HIS A 27 -3.91 -9.55 2.44
CA HIS A 27 -3.98 -8.34 1.60
C HIS A 27 -4.04 -7.08 2.46
N LEU A 28 -4.89 -7.10 3.50
CA LEU A 28 -5.02 -5.98 4.44
C LEU A 28 -3.69 -5.66 5.13
N ALA A 29 -2.99 -6.69 5.62
CA ALA A 29 -1.69 -6.51 6.27
C ALA A 29 -0.63 -5.91 5.34
N VAL A 30 -0.59 -6.33 4.06
CA VAL A 30 0.35 -5.77 3.08
C VAL A 30 0.01 -4.32 2.75
N VAL A 31 -1.27 -3.98 2.63
CA VAL A 31 -1.74 -2.61 2.40
C VAL A 31 -1.36 -1.70 3.59
N GLU A 32 -1.53 -2.15 4.82
CA GLU A 32 -1.10 -1.41 6.00
C GLU A 32 0.41 -1.19 6.01
N ALA A 33 1.20 -2.24 5.73
CA ALA A 33 2.65 -2.14 5.65
C ALA A 33 3.12 -1.16 4.55
N LEU A 34 2.45 -1.12 3.39
CA LEU A 34 2.70 -0.11 2.35
C LEU A 34 2.41 1.30 2.85
N GLY A 35 1.32 1.47 3.61
CA GLY A 35 0.96 2.74 4.24
C GLY A 35 2.00 3.23 5.24
N GLU A 36 2.56 2.32 6.04
CA GLU A 36 3.60 2.63 7.04
C GLU A 36 4.98 2.85 6.42
N ALA A 37 5.32 2.10 5.38
CA ALA A 37 6.55 2.32 4.63
C ALA A 37 6.55 3.71 3.97
N GLY A 38 5.41 4.12 3.43
CA GLY A 38 5.26 5.43 2.79
C GLY A 38 6.16 5.62 1.57
N GLY A 39 6.36 6.88 1.18
CA GLY A 39 7.15 7.25 0.02
C GLY A 39 6.39 7.20 -1.31
N VAL A 40 6.99 7.79 -2.34
CA VAL A 40 6.30 8.09 -3.61
C VAL A 40 5.78 6.84 -4.32
N ALA A 41 6.53 5.73 -4.24
CA ALA A 41 6.15 4.46 -4.87
C ALA A 41 4.96 3.79 -4.18
N ALA A 42 4.92 3.82 -2.84
CA ALA A 42 3.81 3.28 -2.07
C ALA A 42 2.54 4.10 -2.31
N VAL A 43 2.65 5.43 -2.30
CA VAL A 43 1.52 6.35 -2.61
C VAL A 43 0.97 6.07 -4.02
N ALA A 44 1.83 6.02 -5.04
CA ALA A 44 1.41 5.77 -6.42
C ALA A 44 0.70 4.41 -6.58
N HIS A 45 1.21 3.39 -5.91
CA HIS A 45 0.60 2.06 -5.93
C HIS A 45 -0.74 2.02 -5.20
N LEU A 46 -0.82 2.60 -4.00
CA LEU A 46 -2.06 2.68 -3.21
C LEU A 46 -3.17 3.45 -3.95
N ILE A 47 -2.84 4.56 -4.64
CA ILE A 47 -3.81 5.29 -5.49
C ILE A 47 -4.32 4.40 -6.63
N SER A 48 -3.42 3.67 -7.30
CA SER A 48 -3.82 2.77 -8.39
C SER A 48 -4.71 1.64 -7.86
N ARG A 49 -4.42 1.15 -6.65
CA ARG A 49 -5.16 0.07 -6.03
C ARG A 49 -6.53 0.51 -5.51
N GLU A 50 -6.63 1.71 -4.95
CA GLU A 50 -7.88 2.32 -4.53
C GLU A 50 -8.89 2.38 -5.69
N LYS A 51 -8.43 2.79 -6.88
CA LYS A 51 -9.25 2.83 -8.11
C LYS A 51 -9.66 1.45 -8.63
N ALA A 52 -8.87 0.42 -8.34
CA ALA A 52 -9.12 -0.94 -8.83
C ALA A 52 -10.06 -1.75 -7.92
N ILE A 53 -10.20 -1.35 -6.66
CA ILE A 53 -11.04 -2.05 -5.68
C ILE A 53 -12.41 -1.40 -5.62
N ASN A 54 -13.46 -2.22 -5.53
CA ASN A 54 -14.83 -1.74 -5.35
C ASN A 54 -14.96 -0.88 -4.08
N THR A 55 -15.46 0.34 -4.26
CA THR A 55 -15.72 1.31 -3.20
C THR A 55 -16.64 0.73 -2.13
N GLY A 56 -16.31 0.95 -0.86
CA GLY A 56 -17.12 0.48 0.27
C GLY A 56 -16.78 -0.93 0.76
N THR A 57 -15.84 -1.63 0.13
CA THR A 57 -15.30 -2.89 0.67
C THR A 57 -14.27 -2.65 1.77
N THR A 58 -14.06 -3.64 2.66
CA THR A 58 -13.04 -3.58 3.71
C THR A 58 -11.63 -3.33 3.15
N ALA A 59 -11.32 -3.92 1.98
CA ALA A 59 -10.05 -3.70 1.30
C ALA A 59 -9.91 -2.26 0.78
N HIS A 60 -10.97 -1.67 0.23
CA HIS A 60 -10.98 -0.27 -0.21
C HIS A 60 -10.71 0.68 0.97
N LEU A 61 -11.42 0.51 2.09
CA LEU A 61 -11.21 1.31 3.30
C LEU A 61 -9.79 1.18 3.86
N ALA A 62 -9.20 -0.01 3.81
CA ALA A 62 -7.83 -0.24 4.23
C ALA A 62 -6.82 0.49 3.34
N VAL A 63 -7.01 0.45 2.02
CA VAL A 63 -6.15 1.17 1.06
C VAL A 63 -6.24 2.67 1.26
N VAL A 64 -7.44 3.22 1.47
CA VAL A 64 -7.63 4.65 1.77
C VAL A 64 -6.91 5.05 3.07
N LYS A 65 -7.03 4.26 4.13
CA LYS A 65 -6.32 4.51 5.40
C LYS A 65 -4.80 4.44 5.22
N ALA A 66 -4.30 3.44 4.50
CA ALA A 66 -2.89 3.29 4.20
C ALA A 66 -2.35 4.46 3.37
N LEU A 67 -3.10 4.93 2.37
CA LEU A 67 -2.74 6.09 1.55
C LEU A 67 -2.57 7.35 2.42
N GLY A 68 -3.49 7.58 3.35
CA GLY A 68 -3.39 8.68 4.32
C GLY A 68 -2.22 8.56 5.30
N ARG A 69 -1.68 7.36 5.54
CA ARG A 69 -0.40 7.18 6.28
C ARG A 69 0.79 7.43 5.37
N ALA A 70 0.79 6.85 4.17
CA ALA A 70 1.90 6.94 3.22
C ALA A 70 2.20 8.39 2.80
N GLY A 71 1.15 9.20 2.65
CA GLY A 71 1.26 10.63 2.33
C GLY A 71 1.90 11.49 3.43
N ARG A 72 2.12 10.97 4.64
CA ARG A 72 2.82 11.70 5.71
C ARG A 72 4.34 11.62 5.58
N PHE A 73 4.85 10.70 4.77
CA PHE A 73 6.27 10.44 4.58
C PHE A 73 6.80 11.04 3.27
N THR A 74 6.18 12.11 2.75
CA THR A 74 6.55 12.74 1.47
C THR A 74 7.60 13.85 1.63
N GLU A 75 8.46 13.77 2.65
CA GLU A 75 9.54 14.75 2.91
C GLU A 75 10.87 14.33 2.25
#